data_AF-A0A9E5I6I9-F1
#
_entry.id   AF-A0A9E5I6I9-F1
#
_cell.length_a   1.000
_cell.length_b   1.000
_cell.length_c   1.000
_cell.angle_alpha   90.00
_cell.angle_beta   90.00
_cell.angle_gamma   90.00
#
_symmetry.space_group_name_H-M   'P 1'
#
loop_
_entity.id
_entity.type
_entity.pdbx_description
1 polymer ?
#
loop_
_entity_poly.entity_id
_entity_poly.type
_entity_poly.pdbx_seq_one_letter_code
_entity_poly.pdbx_strand_id
1 'polypeptide(L)'
;SVMRQGMKAEEAAEELAAMERILDVLGVAPYFEKDVEIPVEVRNLAEARETARKAKEWKESDRLRDELAKAGWEVRDETGGWRLVRKAGVT
;
A
#
# COMPACT_ATOMS: atom_id res chain seq x y z
N SER A 1 -10.02 -13.65 -23.26
CA SER A 1 -10.95 -12.51 -23.06
C SER A 1 -12.04 -12.99 -22.13
N VAL A 2 -11.91 -12.75 -20.82
CA VAL A 2 -13.00 -13.02 -19.86
C VAL A 2 -13.73 -11.70 -19.67
N MET A 3 -15.01 -11.72 -19.99
CA MET A 3 -15.89 -10.57 -20.08
C MET A 3 -16.02 -9.90 -18.72
N ARG A 4 -15.74 -8.59 -18.66
CA ARG A 4 -16.16 -7.68 -17.59
C ARG A 4 -17.69 -7.50 -17.67
N GLN A 5 -18.45 -8.49 -17.22
CA GLN A 5 -19.76 -8.17 -16.64
C GLN A 5 -19.50 -7.83 -15.18
N GLY A 6 -19.91 -6.63 -14.75
CA GLY A 6 -19.89 -6.30 -13.33
C GLY A 6 -20.83 -7.26 -12.61
N MET A 7 -20.30 -8.06 -11.69
CA MET A 7 -21.12 -8.91 -10.82
C MET A 7 -22.06 -8.03 -10.00
N LYS A 8 -23.29 -8.49 -9.76
CA LYS A 8 -24.17 -7.83 -8.80
C LYS A 8 -23.50 -7.87 -7.43
N ALA A 9 -23.70 -6.83 -6.61
CA ALA A 9 -23.01 -6.69 -5.33
C ALA A 9 -23.21 -7.90 -4.39
N GLU A 10 -24.37 -8.54 -4.46
CA GLU A 10 -24.67 -9.76 -3.69
C GLU A 10 -23.89 -10.99 -4.19
N GLU A 11 -23.86 -11.23 -5.50
CA GLU A 11 -23.10 -12.33 -6.12
C GLU A 11 -21.58 -12.14 -5.92
N ALA A 12 -21.10 -10.90 -5.98
CA ALA A 12 -19.70 -10.57 -5.72
C ALA A 12 -19.28 -10.86 -4.27
N ALA A 13 -20.19 -10.66 -3.31
CA ALA A 13 -19.93 -10.94 -1.90
C ALA A 13 -19.82 -12.44 -1.63
N GLU A 14 -20.68 -13.25 -2.26
CA GLU A 14 -20.62 -14.71 -2.14
C GLU A 14 -19.33 -15.29 -2.72
N GLU A 15 -18.92 -14.83 -3.92
CA GLU A 15 -17.65 -15.28 -4.50
C GLU A 15 -16.43 -14.79 -3.73
N LEU A 16 -16.49 -13.58 -3.17
CA LEU A 16 -15.43 -13.09 -2.29
C LEU A 16 -15.31 -13.96 -1.04
N ALA A 17 -16.42 -14.36 -0.42
CA ALA A 17 -16.42 -15.25 0.73
C ALA A 17 -15.87 -16.64 0.37
N ALA A 18 -16.19 -17.16 -0.82
CA ALA A 18 -15.61 -18.42 -1.32
C ALA A 18 -14.09 -18.30 -1.52
N MET A 19 -13.62 -17.18 -2.06
CA MET A 19 -12.20 -16.89 -2.21
C MET A 19 -11.49 -16.80 -0.85
N GLU A 20 -12.06 -16.06 0.11
CA GLU A 20 -11.50 -15.95 1.47
C GLU A 20 -11.34 -17.33 2.13
N ARG A 21 -12.32 -18.22 1.97
CA ARG A 21 -12.24 -19.61 2.45
C ARG A 21 -11.10 -20.39 1.79
N ILE A 22 -10.88 -20.22 0.49
CA ILE A 22 -9.79 -20.88 -0.22
C ILE A 22 -8.44 -20.35 0.27
N LEU A 23 -8.30 -19.03 0.44
CA LEU A 23 -7.08 -18.39 0.94
C LEU A 23 -6.76 -18.82 2.38
N ASP A 24 -7.79 -19.06 3.19
CA ASP A 24 -7.66 -19.59 4.56
C ASP A 24 -7.18 -21.05 4.56
N VAL A 25 -7.82 -21.94 3.77
CA VAL A 25 -7.39 -23.35 3.64
C VAL A 25 -5.95 -23.47 3.14
N LEU A 26 -5.57 -22.60 2.21
CA LEU A 26 -4.21 -22.55 1.67
C LEU A 26 -3.22 -21.84 2.60
N GLY A 27 -3.68 -21.22 3.69
CA GLY A 27 -2.85 -20.47 4.64
C GLY A 27 -2.19 -19.24 4.04
N VAL A 28 -2.66 -18.77 2.89
CA VAL A 28 -2.07 -17.66 2.14
C VAL A 28 -2.76 -16.32 2.42
N ALA A 29 -3.92 -16.33 3.09
CA ALA A 29 -4.65 -15.12 3.47
C ALA A 29 -3.77 -14.02 4.12
N PRO A 30 -2.79 -14.33 5.01
CA PRO A 30 -1.90 -13.32 5.59
C PRO A 30 -0.96 -12.63 4.60
N TYR A 31 -0.71 -13.22 3.43
CA TYR A 31 0.15 -12.64 2.38
C TYR A 31 -0.61 -11.67 1.48
N PHE A 32 -1.94 -11.72 1.52
CA PHE A 32 -2.81 -10.74 0.90
C PHE A 32 -3.16 -9.73 1.99
N GLU A 33 -2.19 -8.90 2.37
CA GLU A 33 -2.42 -7.82 3.32
C GLU A 33 -3.64 -7.01 2.85
N LYS A 34 -4.74 -7.10 3.62
CA LYS A 34 -5.88 -6.18 3.53
C LYS A 34 -5.32 -4.77 3.51
N ASP A 35 -5.76 -3.97 2.54
CA ASP A 35 -5.41 -2.56 2.35
C ASP A 35 -4.85 -1.96 3.63
N VAL A 36 -3.52 -1.87 3.71
CA VAL A 36 -2.87 -1.32 4.90
C VAL A 36 -3.37 0.11 4.98
N GLU A 37 -4.19 0.39 6.00
CA GLU A 37 -4.77 1.71 6.21
C GLU A 37 -3.62 2.68 6.46
N ILE A 38 -3.17 3.37 5.41
CA ILE A 38 -2.04 4.29 5.48
C ILE A 38 -2.50 5.48 6.34
N PRO A 39 -1.87 5.73 7.51
CA PRO A 39 -2.21 6.89 8.31
C PRO A 39 -2.03 8.18 7.50
N VAL A 40 -2.92 9.14 7.71
CA VAL A 40 -2.92 10.41 6.97
C VAL A 40 -1.58 11.12 7.11
N GLU A 41 -0.96 11.05 8.29
CA GLU A 41 0.36 11.60 8.59
C GLU A 41 1.45 11.00 7.70
N VAL A 42 1.43 9.69 7.47
CA VAL A 42 2.39 8.98 6.61
C VAL A 42 2.19 9.36 5.15
N ARG A 43 0.94 9.51 4.71
CA ARG A 43 0.63 10.00 3.37
C ARG A 43 1.16 11.41 3.16
N ASN A 44 0.94 12.30 4.12
CA ASN A 44 1.42 13.68 4.07
C ASN A 44 2.95 13.75 3.99
N LEU A 45 3.66 12.91 4.75
CA LEU A 45 5.13 12.83 4.69
C LEU A 45 5.62 12.37 3.31
N ALA A 46 4.95 11.40 2.69
CA ALA A 46 5.28 10.93 1.35
C ALA A 46 5.03 11.99 0.27
N GLU A 47 3.92 12.73 0.38
CA GLU A 47 3.60 13.85 -0.52
C GLU A 47 4.58 15.02 -0.37
N ALA A 48 4.95 15.38 0.87
CA ALA A 48 5.95 16.39 1.16
C ALA A 48 7.31 15.99 0.57
N ARG A 49 7.68 14.71 0.66
CA ARG A 49 8.92 14.17 0.09
C ARG A 49 8.92 14.27 -1.44
N GLU A 50 7.81 13.93 -2.10
CA GLU A 50 7.71 14.08 -3.57
C GLU A 50 7.80 15.55 -3.99
N THR A 51 7.26 16.46 -3.17
CA THR A 51 7.36 17.90 -3.41
C THR A 51 8.81 18.38 -3.26
N ALA A 52 9.52 17.96 -2.21
CA ALA A 52 10.94 18.24 -2.02
C ALA A 52 11.80 17.67 -3.17
N ARG A 53 11.49 16.45 -3.63
CA ARG A 53 12.17 15.81 -4.77
C ARG A 53 11.99 16.61 -6.06
N LYS A 54 10.77 17.08 -6.35
CA LYS A 54 10.46 17.96 -7.50
C LYS A 54 11.17 19.32 -7.40
N ALA A 55 11.29 19.85 -6.18
CA ALA A 55 12.03 21.07 -5.89
C ALA A 55 13.56 20.88 -5.91
N LYS A 56 14.07 19.65 -6.09
CA LYS A 56 15.49 19.27 -6.00
C LYS A 56 16.11 19.52 -4.62
N GLU A 57 15.28 19.52 -3.58
CA GLU A 57 15.65 19.64 -2.18
C GLU A 57 16.04 18.26 -1.63
N TRP A 58 17.19 17.76 -2.06
CA TRP A 58 17.64 16.39 -1.74
C TRP A 58 17.75 16.15 -0.23
N LYS A 59 18.24 17.14 0.52
CA LYS A 59 18.40 17.06 1.99
C LYS A 59 17.07 16.92 2.72
N GLU A 60 16.04 17.62 2.25
CA GLU A 60 14.70 17.56 2.84
C GLU A 60 13.99 16.25 2.48
N SER A 61 14.15 15.79 1.22
CA SER A 61 13.67 14.46 0.79
C SER A 61 14.27 13.34 1.64
N ASP A 62 15.56 13.39 1.94
CA ASP A 62 16.21 12.39 2.79
C ASP A 62 15.71 12.44 4.23
N ARG A 63 15.50 13.64 4.81
CA ARG A 63 14.90 13.80 6.14
C ARG A 63 13.51 13.17 6.22
N LEU A 64 12.66 13.44 5.23
CA LEU A 64 11.28 12.92 5.17
C LEU A 64 11.26 11.41 4.95
N ARG A 65 12.22 10.87 4.19
CA ARG A 65 12.41 9.41 4.05
C ARG A 65 12.74 8.75 5.39
N ASP A 66 13.59 9.37 6.20
CA ASP A 66 13.92 8.84 7.53
C ASP A 66 12.73 8.91 8.50
N GLU A 67 11.91 9.95 8.42
CA GLU A 67 10.67 10.05 9.20
C GLU A 67 9.66 8.97 8.82
N LEU A 68 9.50 8.70 7.52
CA LEU A 68 8.68 7.59 7.03
C LEU A 68 9.22 6.25 7.54
N ALA A 69 10.54 6.05 7.50
CA ALA A 69 11.17 4.84 8.02
C ALA A 69 10.94 4.66 9.54
N LYS A 70 10.99 5.75 10.33
CA LYS A 70 10.67 5.73 11.76
C LYS A 70 9.20 5.39 12.03
N ALA A 71 8.30 5.82 11.15
CA ALA A 71 6.89 5.46 11.21
C ALA A 71 6.61 4.01 10.77
N GLY A 72 7.64 3.25 10.37
CA GLY A 72 7.51 1.87 9.89
C GLY A 72 7.09 1.77 8.42
N TRP A 73 7.32 2.82 7.63
CA TRP A 73 6.95 2.90 6.22
C TRP A 73 8.16 3.12 5.33
N GLU A 74 8.15 2.50 4.16
CA GLU A 74 9.14 2.71 3.12
C GLU A 74 8.44 3.25 1.88
N VAL A 75 9.01 4.31 1.29
CA VAL A 75 8.55 4.83 0.00
C VAL A 75 9.34 4.15 -1.11
N ARG A 76 8.63 3.45 -2.00
CA ARG A 76 9.17 2.93 -3.25
C ARG A 76 8.75 3.84 -4.39
N ASP A 77 9.74 4.41 -5.06
CA ASP A 77 9.52 5.16 -6.29
C ASP A 77 9.32 4.17 -7.45
N GLU A 78 8.21 4.30 -8.17
CA GLU A 78 7.86 3.48 -9.32
C GLU A 78 7.66 4.37 -10.55
N THR A 79 7.74 3.80 -11.75
CA THR A 79 7.54 4.54 -12.99
C THR A 79 6.07 4.97 -13.11
N GLY A 80 5.75 6.17 -12.63
CA GLY A 80 4.40 6.73 -12.61
C GLY A 80 3.94 7.28 -11.25
N GLY A 81 4.77 7.17 -10.20
CA GLY A 81 4.44 7.72 -8.89
C GLY A 81 5.29 7.13 -7.78
N TRP A 82 4.76 7.10 -6.58
CA TRP A 82 5.37 6.47 -5.43
C TRP A 82 4.36 5.57 -4.73
N ARG A 83 4.84 4.49 -4.12
CA ARG A 83 4.06 3.56 -3.32
C ARG A 83 4.62 3.51 -1.92
N LEU A 84 3.75 3.61 -0.93
CA LEU A 84 4.09 3.32 0.45
C LEU A 84 3.96 1.83 0.69
N VAL A 85 5.00 1.21 1.21
CA VAL A 85 4.99 -0.17 1.68
C VAL A 85 5.27 -0.18 3.17
N ARG A 86 4.56 -1.02 3.92
CA ARG A 86 4.88 -1.22 5.33
C ARG A 86 6.23 -1.91 5.40
N LYS A 87 7.15 -1.36 6.19
CA LYS A 87 8.42 -2.00 6.44
C LYS A 87 8.16 -3.16 7.39
N ALA A 88 7.98 -4.36 6.83
CA ALA A 88 7.84 -5.60 7.60
C ALA A 88 9.16 -5.86 8.34
N GLY A 89 9.26 -5.34 9.56
CA GLY A 89 10.44 -5.52 10.41
C GLY A 89 10.72 -4.34 11.31
N VAL A 90 9.91 -4.20 12.37
CA VAL A 90 10.42 -4.09 13.74
C VAL A 90 9.47 -4.90 14.62
N THR A 91 10.07 -5.80 15.39
CA THR A 91 9.52 -6.76 16.37
C THR A 91 8.39 -6.22 17.22
#